data_AF-A0A7V6DEJ7-F1
#
_entry.id   AF-A0A7V6DEJ7-F1
#
_cell.length_a   1.000
_cell.length_b   1.000
_cell.length_c   1.000
_cell.angle_alpha   90.00
_cell.angle_beta   90.00
_cell.angle_gamma   90.00
#
_symmetry.space_group_name_H-M   'P 1'
#
loop_
_entity.id
_entity.type
_entity.pdbx_description
1 polymer ?
#
loop_
_entity_poly.entity_id
_entity_poly.type
_entity_poly.pdbx_seq_one_letter_code
_entity_poly.pdbx_strand_id
1 'polypeptide(L)'
;MEADALRAIVAFLQGRVEVREEEGSGALLVTFPTPTAEEMDRAGLDGALSRRLLAADWFPEMVDEVVTTPAFCAPDDPPGLVLRYARDVVAEYVAKRFAP
;
A
#
# COMPACT_ATOMS: atom_id res chain seq x y z
N MET A 1 9.77 -12.78 15.00
CA MET A 1 9.33 -13.68 13.90
C MET A 1 8.08 -13.12 13.22
N GLU A 2 6.88 -13.14 13.84
CA GLU A 2 5.67 -12.60 13.18
C GLU A 2 5.76 -11.08 12.92
N ALA A 3 6.30 -10.30 13.87
CA ALA A 3 6.51 -8.86 13.69
C ALA A 3 7.52 -8.51 12.58
N ASP A 4 8.56 -9.33 12.37
CA ASP A 4 9.55 -9.11 11.31
C ASP A 4 8.95 -9.44 9.94
N ALA A 5 8.20 -10.54 9.85
CA ALA A 5 7.47 -10.92 8.64
C ALA A 5 6.44 -9.86 8.25
N LEU A 6 5.72 -9.31 9.23
CA LEU A 6 4.76 -8.23 9.00
C LEU A 6 5.46 -6.96 8.48
N ARG A 7 6.59 -6.57 9.08
CA ARG A 7 7.38 -5.43 8.60
C ARG A 7 7.86 -5.62 7.16
N ALA A 8 8.31 -6.83 6.81
CA ALA A 8 8.73 -7.15 5.44
C ALA A 8 7.57 -7.05 4.45
N ILE A 9 6.37 -7.52 4.83
CA ILE A 9 5.17 -7.39 4.00
C ILE A 9 4.76 -5.92 3.84
N VAL A 10 4.75 -5.14 4.92
CA VAL A 10 4.44 -3.70 4.84
C VAL A 10 5.40 -3.00 3.90
N ALA A 11 6.72 -3.23 4.05
CA ALA A 11 7.73 -2.64 3.19
C ALA A 11 7.52 -3.03 1.71
N PHE A 12 7.19 -4.31 1.45
CA PHE A 12 6.87 -4.78 0.11
C PHE A 12 5.64 -4.06 -0.48
N LEU A 13 4.54 -3.98 0.26
CA LEU A 13 3.31 -3.33 -0.19
C LEU A 13 3.54 -1.83 -0.42
N GLN A 14 4.19 -1.13 0.49
CA GLN A 14 4.56 0.28 0.33
C GLN A 14 5.43 0.51 -0.92
N GLY A 15 6.31 -0.43 -1.25
CA GLY A 15 7.14 -0.40 -2.45
C GLY A 15 6.35 -0.47 -3.75
N ARG A 16 5.10 -0.93 -3.72
CA ARG A 16 4.19 -1.01 -4.89
C ARG A 16 3.30 0.20 -5.06
N VAL A 17 3.31 1.13 -4.10
CA VAL A 17 2.62 2.42 -4.26
C VAL A 17 3.44 3.27 -5.23
N GLU A 18 2.78 3.72 -6.30
CA GLU A 18 3.37 4.58 -7.31
C GLU A 18 2.56 5.87 -7.42
N VAL A 19 3.25 6.98 -7.65
CA VAL A 19 2.64 8.29 -7.93
C VAL A 19 3.17 8.78 -9.25
N ARG A 20 2.26 9.24 -10.11
CA ARG A 20 2.59 9.88 -11.38
C ARG A 20 1.69 11.08 -11.62
N GLU A 21 2.16 12.02 -12.43
CA GLU A 21 1.32 13.10 -12.94
C GLU A 21 0.49 12.59 -14.11
N GLU A 22 -0.77 13.00 -14.15
CA GLU A 22 -1.66 12.78 -15.28
C GLU A 22 -1.33 13.79 -16.41
N GLU A 23 -1.15 13.27 -17.61
CA GLU A 23 -0.80 14.06 -18.79
C GLU A 23 -1.88 15.11 -19.07
N GLY A 24 -1.48 16.39 -19.06
CA GLY A 24 -2.33 17.50 -19.47
C GLY A 24 -3.19 18.12 -18.37
N SER A 25 -3.33 17.51 -17.19
CA SER A 25 -4.05 18.10 -16.04
C SER A 25 -3.11 18.56 -14.92
N GLY A 26 -1.92 17.97 -14.81
CA GLY A 26 -1.03 18.19 -13.67
C GLY A 26 -1.55 17.57 -12.36
N ALA A 27 -2.65 16.80 -12.43
CA ALA A 27 -3.19 16.08 -11.30
C ALA A 27 -2.31 14.87 -10.97
N LEU A 28 -2.19 14.56 -9.68
CA LEU A 28 -1.46 13.37 -9.22
C LEU A 28 -2.38 12.16 -9.20
N LEU A 29 -1.91 11.07 -9.80
CA LEU A 29 -2.54 9.76 -9.78
C LEU A 29 -1.71 8.81 -8.92
N VAL A 30 -2.33 8.21 -7.91
CA VAL A 30 -1.76 7.10 -7.15
C VAL A 30 -2.24 5.79 -7.74
N THR A 31 -1.32 4.86 -7.98
CA THR A 31 -1.64 3.48 -8.35
C THR A 31 -1.07 2.51 -7.33
N PHE A 32 -1.83 1.42 -7.11
CA PHE A 32 -1.42 0.32 -6.26
C PHE A 32 -1.68 -1.00 -6.99
N PRO A 33 -0.69 -1.54 -7.72
CA PRO A 33 -0.82 -2.83 -8.38
C PRO A 33 -0.87 -3.93 -7.30
N THR A 34 -2.08 -4.35 -6.91
CA THR A 34 -2.30 -5.38 -5.90
C THR A 34 -1.46 -6.62 -6.21
N PRO A 35 -0.59 -7.07 -5.29
CA PRO A 35 0.22 -8.24 -5.52
C PRO A 35 -0.61 -9.52 -5.41
N THR A 36 -0.19 -10.52 -6.15
CA THR A 36 -0.64 -11.90 -5.98
C THR A 36 0.14 -12.59 -4.86
N ALA A 37 -0.43 -13.65 -4.29
CA ALA A 37 0.28 -14.47 -3.29
C ALA A 37 1.59 -15.05 -3.87
N GLU A 38 1.61 -15.39 -5.16
CA GLU A 38 2.81 -15.90 -5.83
C GLU A 38 3.93 -14.85 -5.95
N GLU A 39 3.58 -13.58 -6.22
CA GLU A 39 4.57 -12.49 -6.21
C GLU A 39 5.16 -12.28 -4.82
N MET A 40 4.34 -12.38 -3.77
CA MET A 40 4.78 -12.27 -2.38
C MET A 40 5.67 -13.45 -1.97
N ASP A 41 5.29 -14.68 -2.36
CA ASP A 41 6.10 -15.89 -2.15
C ASP A 41 7.46 -15.78 -2.87
N ARG A 42 7.48 -15.30 -4.12
CA ARG A 42 8.71 -15.07 -4.90
C ARG A 42 9.60 -13.98 -4.29
N ALA A 43 9.02 -13.01 -3.58
CA ALA A 43 9.76 -11.99 -2.84
C ALA A 43 10.33 -12.51 -1.51
N GLY A 44 10.12 -13.80 -1.18
CA GLY A 44 10.60 -14.41 0.06
C GLY A 44 9.82 -13.99 1.30
N LEU A 45 8.60 -13.49 1.12
CA LEU A 45 7.71 -13.13 2.24
C LEU A 45 7.07 -14.38 2.84
N ASP A 46 6.55 -14.24 4.06
CA ASP A 46 5.81 -15.32 4.72
C ASP A 46 4.52 -15.61 3.94
N GLY A 47 4.46 -16.78 3.30
CA GLY A 47 3.34 -17.12 2.43
C GLY A 47 2.01 -17.33 3.16
N ALA A 48 2.03 -17.79 4.40
CA ALA A 48 0.81 -17.95 5.19
C ALA A 48 0.23 -16.60 5.59
N LEU A 49 1.08 -15.69 6.07
CA LEU A 49 0.71 -14.33 6.42
C LEU A 49 0.28 -13.52 5.19
N SER A 50 0.99 -13.68 4.07
CA SER A 50 0.65 -13.03 2.79
C SER A 50 -0.74 -13.45 2.30
N ARG A 51 -1.06 -14.75 2.33
CA ARG A 51 -2.40 -15.24 1.95
C ARG A 51 -3.48 -14.75 2.90
N ARG A 52 -3.21 -14.75 4.22
CA ARG A 52 -4.15 -14.25 5.23
C ARG A 52 -4.46 -12.76 5.02
N LEU A 53 -3.44 -11.97 4.69
CA LEU A 53 -3.58 -10.55 4.40
C LEU A 53 -4.35 -10.30 3.10
N LEU A 54 -4.00 -10.98 2.00
CA LEU A 54 -4.68 -10.83 0.72
C LEU A 54 -6.13 -11.31 0.73
N ALA A 55 -6.45 -12.28 1.59
CA ALA A 55 -7.81 -12.79 1.77
C ALA A 55 -8.65 -11.98 2.78
N ALA A 56 -8.10 -10.93 3.38
CA ALA A 56 -8.82 -10.17 4.38
C ALA A 56 -9.82 -9.19 3.76
N ASP A 57 -11.02 -9.13 4.33
CA ASP A 57 -12.12 -8.28 3.81
C ASP A 57 -11.80 -6.79 3.80
N TRP A 58 -10.87 -6.33 4.65
CA TRP A 58 -10.40 -4.94 4.70
C TRP A 58 -9.33 -4.62 3.65
N PHE A 59 -8.73 -5.63 3.01
CA PHE A 59 -7.64 -5.39 2.06
C PHE A 59 -8.11 -4.57 0.84
N PRO A 60 -9.29 -4.84 0.23
CA PRO A 60 -9.86 -3.97 -0.80
C PRO A 60 -10.09 -2.52 -0.31
N GLU A 61 -10.51 -2.32 0.94
CA GLU A 61 -10.69 -0.98 1.51
C GLU A 61 -9.36 -0.22 1.59
N MET A 62 -8.29 -0.90 2.03
CA MET A 62 -6.95 -0.31 2.04
C MET A 62 -6.53 0.12 0.63
N VAL A 63 -6.77 -0.73 -0.38
CA VAL A 63 -6.43 -0.40 -1.77
C VAL A 63 -7.18 0.85 -2.23
N ASP A 64 -8.47 0.96 -1.90
CA ASP A 64 -9.30 2.13 -2.24
C ASP A 64 -8.76 3.40 -1.56
N GLU A 65 -8.45 3.36 -0.26
CA GLU A 65 -7.86 4.52 0.44
C GLU A 65 -6.49 4.92 -0.11
N VAL A 66 -5.67 3.96 -0.52
CA VAL A 66 -4.38 4.24 -1.18
C VAL A 66 -4.59 4.97 -2.51
N VAL A 67 -5.44 4.45 -3.41
CA VAL A 67 -5.62 5.07 -4.75
C VAL A 67 -6.38 6.39 -4.69
N THR A 68 -7.21 6.61 -3.67
CA THR A 68 -7.96 7.86 -3.45
C THR A 68 -7.18 8.89 -2.63
N THR A 69 -5.99 8.57 -2.14
CA THR A 69 -5.13 9.49 -1.36
C THR A 69 -4.98 10.89 -1.97
N PRO A 70 -4.80 11.08 -3.31
CA PRO A 70 -4.68 12.42 -3.89
C PRO A 70 -5.89 13.33 -3.64
N ALA A 71 -7.10 12.77 -3.48
CA ALA A 71 -8.31 13.53 -3.22
C ALA A 71 -8.34 14.17 -1.82
N PHE A 72 -7.48 13.71 -0.91
CA PHE A 72 -7.35 14.21 0.46
C PHE A 72 -6.09 15.06 0.66
N CYS A 73 -5.28 15.23 -0.38
CA CYS A 73 -4.07 16.05 -0.37
C CYS A 73 -4.36 17.49 -0.82
N ALA A 74 -3.48 18.43 -0.48
CA ALA A 74 -3.56 19.76 -1.06
C ALA A 74 -3.21 19.72 -2.56
N PRO A 75 -3.82 20.55 -3.43
CA PRO A 75 -3.51 20.57 -4.86
C PRO A 75 -2.05 20.89 -5.20
N ASP A 76 -1.34 21.55 -4.30
CA ASP A 76 0.07 21.93 -4.41
C ASP A 76 1.02 20.99 -3.63
N ASP A 77 0.50 19.92 -3.03
CA ASP A 77 1.34 18.92 -2.38
C ASP A 77 2.26 18.25 -3.41
N PRO A 78 3.58 18.20 -3.17
CA PRO A 78 4.50 17.61 -4.13
C PRO A 78 4.28 16.09 -4.24
N PRO A 79 4.60 15.46 -5.38
CA PRO A 79 4.42 14.02 -5.60
C PRO A 79 5.00 13.13 -4.50
N GLY A 80 6.16 13.52 -3.94
CA GLY A 80 6.81 12.79 -2.85
C GLY A 80 6.05 12.81 -1.52
N LEU A 81 5.26 13.87 -1.27
CA LEU A 81 4.41 13.98 -0.08
C LEU A 81 3.18 13.09 -0.22
N VAL A 82 2.51 13.14 -1.38
CA VAL A 82 1.37 12.28 -1.71
C VAL A 82 1.77 10.80 -1.66
N LEU A 83 2.95 10.45 -2.20
CA LEU A 83 3.49 9.09 -2.13
C LEU A 83 3.71 8.64 -0.68
N ARG A 84 4.21 9.53 0.18
CA ARG A 84 4.39 9.22 1.61
C ARG A 84 3.05 8.93 2.27
N TYR A 85 2.05 9.78 2.07
CA TYR A 85 0.72 9.57 2.64
C TYR A 85 0.09 8.25 2.18
N ALA A 86 0.16 7.95 0.89
CA ALA A 86 -0.37 6.70 0.35
C ALA A 86 0.36 5.47 0.93
N ARG A 87 1.67 5.56 1.18
CA ARG A 87 2.43 4.50 1.88
C ARG A 87 2.10 4.40 3.36
N ASP A 88 1.82 5.51 4.02
CA ASP A 88 1.44 5.53 5.43
C ASP A 88 0.09 4.83 5.65
N VAL A 89 -0.87 5.01 4.74
CA VAL A 89 -2.15 4.26 4.73
C VAL A 89 -1.92 2.74 4.77
N VAL A 90 -1.03 2.21 3.93
CA VAL A 90 -0.69 0.78 3.92
C VAL A 90 -0.18 0.33 5.29
N ALA A 91 0.75 1.07 5.88
CA ALA A 91 1.31 0.72 7.19
C ALA A 91 0.25 0.77 8.29
N GLU A 92 -0.61 1.79 8.28
CA GLU A 92 -1.69 1.95 9.25
C GLU A 92 -2.71 0.82 9.19
N TYR A 93 -3.15 0.43 7.99
CA TYR A 93 -4.10 -0.68 7.84
C TYR A 93 -3.53 -1.98 8.39
N VAL A 94 -2.31 -2.32 7.99
CA VAL A 94 -1.67 -3.55 8.45
C VAL A 94 -1.45 -3.51 9.97
N ALA A 95 -0.98 -2.37 10.52
CA ALA A 95 -0.82 -2.22 11.96
C ALA A 95 -2.14 -2.33 12.74
N LYS A 96 -3.22 -1.68 12.30
CA LYS A 96 -4.53 -1.71 12.97
C LYS A 96 -5.14 -3.12 13.05
N ARG A 97 -4.78 -4.03 12.12
CA ARG A 97 -5.36 -5.40 12.06
C ARG A 97 -4.43 -6.50 12.57
N PHE A 98 -3.12 -6.28 12.59
CA PHE A 98 -2.13 -7.27 13.03
C PHE A 98 -1.32 -6.86 14.25
N ALA A 99 -1.59 -5.69 14.84
CA ALA A 99 -1.10 -5.38 16.18
C ALA A 99 -1.73 -6.36 17.20
N PRO A 100 -0.95 -6.85 18.18
CA PRO A 100 -1.41 -7.74 19.22
C PRO A 100 -2.40 -7.08 20.19
#